data_AF-A0A350DC53-F1
#
_entry.id   AF-A0A350DC53-F1
#
_cell.length_a   1.000
_cell.length_b   1.000
_cell.length_c   1.000
_cell.angle_alpha   90.00
_cell.angle_beta   90.00
_cell.angle_gamma   90.00
#
_symmetry.space_group_name_H-M   'P 1'
#
loop_
_entity.id
_entity.type
_entity.pdbx_description
1 polymer ?
#
loop_
_entity_poly.entity_id
_entity_poly.type
_entity_poly.pdbx_seq_one_letter_code
_entity_poly.pdbx_strand_id
1 'polypeptide(L)' 'MNILVTGGAGFIGSAVVRHLIENTQHAVINVDALTYAG' A
#
# COMPACT_ATOMS: atom_id res chain seq x y z
N MET A 1 -13.31 3.99 5.55
CA MET A 1 -12.16 4.73 6.11
C MET A 1 -11.10 4.84 5.03
N ASN A 2 -10.41 5.99 4.96
CA ASN A 2 -9.31 6.19 4.02
C ASN A 2 -8.00 5.89 4.75
N ILE A 3 -7.16 5.03 4.17
CA ILE A 3 -5.89 4.60 4.74
C ILE A 3 -4.77 5.16 3.87
N LEU A 4 -3.88 5.94 4.48
CA LEU A 4 -2.64 6.39 3.84
C LEU A 4 -1.54 5.37 4.13
N VAL A 5 -0.93 4.83 3.07
CA VAL A 5 0.21 3.92 3.14
C VAL A 5 1.42 4.60 2.52
N THR A 6 2.53 4.66 3.25
CA THR A 6 3.82 5.10 2.72
C THR A 6 4.69 3.89 2.39
N GLY A 7 5.43 3.92 1.28
CA GLY A 7 6.29 2.79 0.88
C GLY A 7 5.50 1.56 0.40
N GLY A 8 4.27 1.75 -0.08
CA GLY A 8 3.37 0.66 -0.48
C GLY A 8 3.77 -0.08 -1.77
N ALA A 9 4.82 0.36 -2.48
CA ALA A 9 5.40 -0.37 -3.61
C ALA A 9 6.53 -1.33 -3.19
N GLY A 10 6.99 -1.30 -1.93
CA GLY A 10 7.98 -2.25 -1.41
C GLY A 10 7.44 -3.67 -1.20
N PHE A 11 8.31 -4.60 -0.82
CA PHE A 11 7.95 -6.02 -0.62
C PHE A 11 6.75 -6.19 0.35
N ILE A 12 6.87 -5.67 1.57
CA ILE A 12 5.81 -5.74 2.59
C ILE A 12 4.68 -4.76 2.25
N GLY A 13 5.02 -3.52 1.87
CA GLY A 13 4.04 -2.48 1.58
C GLY A 13 3.03 -2.90 0.53
N SER A 14 3.51 -3.56 -0.53
CA SER A 14 2.63 -4.03 -1.61
C SER A 14 1.72 -5.18 -1.18
N ALA A 15 2.17 -6.06 -0.28
CA ALA A 15 1.32 -7.10 0.29
C ALA A 15 0.21 -6.50 1.18
N VAL A 16 0.55 -5.48 1.97
CA VAL A 16 -0.43 -4.75 2.80
C VAL A 16 -1.47 -4.05 1.93
N VAL A 17 -1.05 -3.30 0.90
CA VAL A 17 -1.96 -2.62 -0.03
C VAL A 17 -2.92 -3.61 -0.68
N ARG A 18 -2.40 -4.74 -1.19
CA ARG A 18 -3.23 -5.80 -1.81
C ARG A 18 -4.22 -6.38 -0.80
N HIS A 19 -3.77 -6.74 0.39
CA HIS A 19 -4.65 -7.27 1.43
C HIS A 19 -5.79 -6.31 1.79
N LEU A 20 -5.47 -5.01 1.96
CA LEU A 20 -6.47 -3.99 2.29
C LEU A 20 -7.52 -3.82 1.19
N ILE A 21 -7.11 -3.81 -0.08
CA ILE A 21 -8.03 -3.67 -1.22
C ILE A 21 -8.89 -4.92 -1.39
N GLU A 22 -8.33 -6.12 -1.20
CA GLU A 22 -9.02 -7.38 -1.45
C GLU A 22 -9.97 -7.79 -0.31
N ASN A 23 -9.64 -7.43 0.94
CA ASN A 23 -10.32 -8.00 2.12
C ASN A 23 -11.09 -6.96 2.95
N THR A 24 -11.08 -5.69 2.54
CA THR A 24 -11.78 -4.62 3.27
C THR A 24 -12.52 -3.69 2.32
N GLN A 25 -13.38 -2.83 2.88
CA GLN A 25 -14.04 -1.75 2.13
C GLN A 25 -13.31 -0.40 2.28
N HIS A 26 -12.03 -0.42 2.65
CA HIS A 26 -11.25 0.79 2.83
C HIS A 26 -10.70 1.30 1.50
N ALA A 27 -10.67 2.62 1.34
CA ALA A 27 -9.92 3.23 0.26
C ALA A 27 -8.46 3.39 0.69
N VAL A 28 -7.53 3.02 -0.19
CA VAL A 28 -6.09 3.10 0.08
C VAL A 28 -5.46 4.19 -0.78
N ILE A 29 -4.70 5.08 -0.15
CA ILE A 29 -3.87 6.08 -0.81
C ILE A 29 -2.42 5.64 -0.57
N ASN A 30 -1.74 5.20 -1.63
CA ASN A 30 -0.34 4.81 -1.54
C ASN A 30 0.56 5.97 -1.97
N VAL A 31 1.53 6.34 -1.12
CA VAL A 31 2.58 7.30 -1.43
C VAL A 31 3.92 6.59 -1.37
N ASP A 32 4.61 6.54 -2.49
CA ASP A 32 5.91 5.89 -2.58
C ASP A 32 6.90 6.77 -3.35
N ALA A 33 8.16 6.78 -2.90
CA ALA A 33 9.24 7.49 -3.57
C ALA A 33 9.82 6.67 -4.73
N LEU A 34 9.48 5.39 -4.84
CA LEU A 34 9.97 4.44 -5.85
C LEU A 34 11.50 4.36 -5.92
N THR A 35 12.17 4.65 -4.80
CA THR A 35 13.63 4.53 -4.65
C THR A 35 14.06 3.18 -4.11
N TYR A 36 13.11 2.37 -3.62
CA TYR A 36 13.38 0.99 -3.25
C TYR A 36 13.62 0.19 -4.54
N ALA A 37 14.85 -0.29 -4.70
CA ALA A 37 15.22 -1.22 -5.77
C ALA A 37 14.64 -2.61 -5.44
N GLY A 38 13.31 -2.72 -5.52
CA GLY A 38 12.62 -4.02 -5.44
C GLY A 38 13.15 -4.98 -6.49
#